data_AF-A0A820JDJ1-F1
#
_entry.id   AF-A0A820JDJ1-F1
#
_cell.length_a   1.000
_cell.length_b   1.000
_cell.length_c   1.000
_cell.angle_alpha   90.00
_cell.angle_beta   90.00
_cell.angle_gamma   90.00
#
_symmetry.space_group_name_H-M   'P 1'
#
loop_
_entity.id
_entity.type
_entity.pdbx_description
1 polymer ?
#
loop_
_entity_poly.entity_id
_entity_poly.type
_entity_poly.pdbx_seq_one_letter_code
_entity_poly.pdbx_strand_id
1 'polypeptide(L)'
;MSKIKNWLNDNIETEVQLPISKVMSIFLRTKVSSDIKKLEKTHCIKITTISASYRKHLNDEQNDDNDCLKLCGSYSHITSARENVANFLESLSEQEKQF
;
A
#
# COMPACT_ATOMS: atom_id res chain seq x y z
N MET A 1 -16.40 22.75 9.98
CA MET A 1 -15.81 21.44 10.35
C MET A 1 -15.47 21.45 11.84
N SER A 2 -15.79 20.42 12.62
CA SER A 2 -15.49 20.37 14.07
C SER A 2 -13.99 20.24 14.31
N LYS A 3 -13.45 20.96 15.32
CA LYS A 3 -12.04 20.85 15.75
C LYS A 3 -11.66 19.39 16.07
N ILE A 4 -12.59 18.63 16.62
CA ILE A 4 -12.40 17.20 16.93
C ILE A 4 -12.29 16.37 15.65
N LYS A 5 -13.10 16.65 14.61
CA LYS A 5 -12.99 15.92 13.33
C LYS A 5 -11.65 16.16 12.65
N ASN A 6 -11.15 17.39 12.67
CA ASN A 6 -9.83 17.70 12.11
C ASN A 6 -8.73 16.99 12.92
N TRP A 7 -8.78 17.08 14.25
CA TRP A 7 -7.82 16.40 15.12
C TRP A 7 -7.82 14.87 14.90
N LEU A 8 -8.99 14.24 14.79
CA LEU A 8 -9.07 12.80 14.50
C LEU A 8 -8.51 12.47 13.11
N ASN A 9 -8.75 13.28 12.09
CA ASN A 9 -8.17 13.05 10.75
C ASN A 9 -6.64 13.19 10.74
N ASP A 10 -6.10 14.06 11.58
CA ASP A 10 -4.67 14.32 11.68
C ASP A 10 -3.94 13.28 12.57
N ASN A 11 -4.64 12.64 13.51
CA ASN A 11 -4.05 11.78 14.54
C ASN A 11 -4.46 10.30 14.46
N ILE A 12 -5.55 9.95 13.75
CA ILE A 12 -5.91 8.55 13.51
C ILE A 12 -5.12 8.05 12.30
N GLU A 13 -4.37 6.97 12.51
CA GLU A 13 -3.73 6.23 11.45
C GLU A 13 -4.81 5.60 10.55
N THR A 14 -4.82 6.03 9.30
CA THR A 14 -5.66 5.48 8.24
C THR A 14 -4.90 4.36 7.56
N GLU A 15 -5.62 3.33 7.14
CA GLU A 15 -5.08 2.20 6.41
C GLU A 15 -5.87 2.00 5.11
N VAL A 16 -5.14 1.83 4.00
CA VAL A 16 -5.71 1.45 2.71
C VAL A 16 -4.99 0.22 2.21
N GLN A 17 -5.76 -0.79 1.77
CA GLN A 17 -5.21 -2.00 1.16
C GLN A 17 -5.56 -2.02 -0.33
N LEU A 18 -4.57 -2.32 -1.16
CA LEU A 18 -4.70 -2.49 -2.60
C LEU A 18 -4.35 -3.94 -2.95
N PRO A 19 -5.18 -4.67 -3.72
CA PRO A 19 -4.81 -5.99 -4.19
C PRO A 19 -3.64 -5.89 -5.17
N ILE A 20 -2.67 -6.81 -5.06
CA ILE A 20 -1.54 -6.94 -5.98
C ILE A 20 -1.28 -8.42 -6.30
N SER A 21 -0.69 -8.70 -7.45
CA SER A 21 -0.27 -10.06 -7.78
C SER A 21 0.85 -10.53 -6.85
N LYS A 22 1.00 -11.86 -6.68
CA LYS A 22 2.15 -12.44 -5.95
C LYS A 22 3.50 -12.01 -6.56
N VAL A 23 3.57 -11.94 -7.88
CA VAL A 23 4.78 -11.54 -8.63
C VAL A 23 5.14 -10.09 -8.31
N MET A 24 4.18 -9.17 -8.43
CA MET A 24 4.35 -7.77 -8.04
C MET A 24 4.78 -7.65 -6.58
N SER A 25 4.16 -8.39 -5.65
CA SER A 25 4.57 -8.39 -4.24
C SER A 25 6.04 -8.81 -4.02
N ILE A 26 6.52 -9.83 -4.73
CA ILE A 26 7.94 -10.24 -4.71
C ILE A 26 8.82 -9.15 -5.33
N PHE A 27 8.42 -8.60 -6.48
CA PHE A 27 9.15 -7.55 -7.16
C PHE A 27 9.30 -6.29 -6.30
N LEU A 28 8.20 -5.85 -5.66
CA LEU A 28 8.17 -4.75 -4.70
C LEU A 28 9.15 -4.96 -3.54
N ARG A 29 9.17 -6.16 -2.96
CA ARG A 29 10.08 -6.50 -1.86
C ARG A 29 11.55 -6.57 -2.27
N THR A 30 11.84 -7.04 -3.47
CA THR A 30 13.21 -7.45 -3.87
C THR A 30 13.93 -6.42 -4.74
N LYS A 31 13.25 -5.74 -5.66
CA LYS A 31 13.89 -4.88 -6.67
C LYS A 31 13.66 -3.39 -6.44
N VAL A 32 12.47 -3.00 -6.00
CA VAL A 32 12.11 -1.57 -5.85
C VAL A 32 11.98 -1.13 -4.39
N SER A 33 12.54 -1.91 -3.46
CA SER A 33 12.52 -1.59 -2.03
C SER A 33 13.14 -0.23 -1.70
N SER A 34 14.11 0.23 -2.49
CA SER A 34 14.72 1.56 -2.34
C SER A 34 13.79 2.70 -2.78
N ASP A 35 13.03 2.49 -3.86
CA ASP A 35 12.10 3.48 -4.39
C ASP A 35 10.83 3.56 -3.56
N ILE A 36 10.36 2.42 -3.02
CA ILE A 36 9.32 2.38 -2.00
C ILE A 36 9.72 3.22 -0.79
N LYS A 37 10.95 3.07 -0.27
CA LYS A 37 11.43 3.88 0.86
C LYS A 37 11.51 5.37 0.56
N LYS A 38 11.81 5.75 -0.69
CA LYS A 38 11.75 7.17 -1.11
C LYS A 38 10.30 7.65 -1.11
N LEU A 39 9.39 6.87 -1.67
CA LEU A 39 7.96 7.19 -1.74
C LEU A 39 7.34 7.33 -0.34
N GLU A 40 7.68 6.43 0.58
CA GLU A 40 7.30 6.49 1.99
C GLU A 40 7.74 7.80 2.65
N LYS A 41 9.00 8.21 2.46
CA LYS A 41 9.54 9.45 3.01
C LYS A 41 8.91 10.69 2.39
N THR A 42 8.73 10.71 1.07
CA THR A 42 8.16 11.85 0.35
C THR A 42 6.72 12.13 0.78
N HIS A 43 5.94 11.07 1.03
CA HIS A 43 4.53 11.20 1.36
C HIS A 43 4.20 10.98 2.84
N CYS A 44 5.20 10.75 3.70
CA CYS A 44 5.01 10.47 5.13
C CYS A 44 4.00 9.32 5.37
N ILE A 45 4.10 8.27 4.56
CA ILE A 45 3.31 7.03 4.69
C ILE A 45 4.24 5.83 4.84
N LYS A 46 3.68 4.71 5.27
CA LYS A 46 4.32 3.40 5.27
C LYS A 46 3.66 2.50 4.23
N ILE A 47 4.46 1.82 3.44
CA ILE A 47 4.02 0.93 2.36
C ILE A 47 4.52 -0.47 2.71
N THR A 48 3.62 -1.45 2.80
CA THR A 48 3.99 -2.81 3.19
C THR A 48 3.22 -3.83 2.36
N THR A 49 3.94 -4.76 1.75
CA THR A 49 3.33 -5.92 1.09
C THR A 49 2.92 -6.95 2.15
N ILE A 50 1.66 -7.37 2.15
CA ILE A 50 1.13 -8.44 2.99
C ILE A 50 0.84 -9.63 2.10
N SER A 51 1.39 -10.80 2.44
CA SER A 51 1.01 -12.01 1.70
C SER A 51 -0.25 -12.64 2.26
N ALA A 52 -1.15 -13.07 1.37
CA ALA A 52 -2.35 -13.82 1.73
C ALA A 52 -2.01 -15.11 2.51
N SER A 53 -0.83 -15.70 2.24
CA SER A 53 -0.35 -16.92 2.92
C SER A 53 -0.09 -16.76 4.43
N TYR A 54 -0.01 -15.53 4.95
CA TYR A 54 0.07 -15.25 6.39
C TYR A 54 -1.30 -15.02 7.05
N ARG A 55 -2.40 -14.92 6.28
CA ARG A 55 -3.78 -14.91 6.81
C ARG A 55 -4.29 -16.34 7.02
N LYS A 56 -3.59 -17.13 7.86
CA LYS A 56 -4.22 -18.29 8.48
C LYS A 56 -5.11 -17.77 9.60
N HIS A 57 -6.42 -18.04 9.50
CA HIS A 57 -7.50 -17.58 10.37
C HIS A 57 -7.98 -16.16 10.09
N LEU A 58 -8.92 -16.02 9.17
CA LEU A 58 -10.14 -15.20 9.35
C LEU A 58 -11.06 -15.50 8.16
N ASN A 59 -11.95 -16.47 8.38
CA ASN A 59 -13.20 -16.82 7.71
C ASN A 59 -13.31 -16.78 6.17
N ASP A 60 -13.95 -17.85 5.70
CA ASP A 60 -14.34 -18.17 4.34
C ASP A 60 -14.97 -17.01 3.54
N GLU A 61 -14.88 -17.18 2.22
CA GLU A 61 -15.56 -16.42 1.15
C GLU A 61 -14.85 -15.17 0.63
N GLN A 62 -13.59 -15.32 0.21
CA GLN A 62 -13.19 -14.84 -1.12
C GLN A 62 -11.87 -15.49 -1.53
N ASN A 63 -11.95 -16.25 -2.62
CA ASN A 63 -10.85 -16.83 -3.37
C ASN A 63 -9.99 -15.70 -3.96
N ASP A 64 -9.18 -15.06 -3.14
CA ASP A 64 -8.18 -14.10 -3.61
C ASP A 64 -6.84 -14.51 -3.01
N ASP A 65 -6.18 -15.41 -3.72
CA ASP A 65 -4.80 -15.83 -3.49
C ASP A 65 -3.81 -14.67 -3.80
N ASN A 66 -4.28 -13.42 -3.78
CA ASN A 66 -3.54 -12.23 -4.13
C ASN A 66 -2.91 -11.61 -2.87
N ASP A 67 -1.65 -11.21 -3.00
CA ASP A 67 -0.99 -10.41 -1.98
C ASP A 67 -1.64 -9.01 -1.95
N CYS A 68 -1.43 -8.25 -0.88
CA CYS A 68 -1.95 -6.88 -0.78
C CYS A 68 -0.82 -5.90 -0.53
N LEU A 69 -0.92 -4.70 -1.10
CA LEU A 69 -0.12 -3.55 -0.71
C LEU A 69 -0.91 -2.73 0.31
N LYS A 70 -0.38 -2.62 1.53
CA LYS A 70 -0.94 -1.82 2.61
C LYS A 70 -0.25 -0.46 2.65
N LEU A 71 -1.04 0.61 2.66
CA LEU A 71 -0.61 1.99 2.86
C LEU A 71 -1.12 2.45 4.23
N CYS A 72 -0.22 2.91 5.10
CA CYS A 72 -0.53 3.43 6.43
C CYS A 72 -0.01 4.85 6.60
N GLY A 73 -0.78 5.71 7.26
CA GLY A 73 -0.39 7.09 7.54
C GLY A 73 -1.60 7.91 8.01
N SER A 74 -1.43 9.21 8.24
CA SER A 74 -2.59 10.08 8.50
C SER A 74 -3.52 10.12 7.27
N TYR A 75 -4.78 10.46 7.50
CA TYR A 75 -5.76 10.53 6.41
C TYR A 75 -5.31 11.48 5.29
N SER A 76 -4.77 12.64 5.65
CA SER A 76 -4.27 13.65 4.70
C SER A 76 -3.08 13.14 3.89
N HIS A 77 -2.13 12.46 4.54
CA HIS A 77 -0.96 11.88 3.86
C HIS A 77 -1.38 10.79 2.86
N ILE A 78 -2.22 9.84 3.28
CA ILE A 78 -2.71 8.78 2.38
C ILE A 78 -3.47 9.39 1.20
N THR A 79 -4.34 10.37 1.44
CA THR A 79 -5.10 11.01 0.37
C THR A 79 -4.19 11.67 -0.66
N SER A 80 -3.13 12.35 -0.21
CA SER A 80 -2.13 12.97 -1.09
C SER A 80 -1.21 11.97 -1.81
N ALA A 81 -0.96 10.81 -1.20
CA ALA A 81 -0.05 9.80 -1.73
C ALA A 81 -0.73 8.89 -2.77
N ARG A 82 -2.06 8.77 -2.71
CA ARG A 82 -2.81 7.75 -3.44
C ARG A 82 -2.55 7.74 -4.95
N GLU A 83 -2.57 8.91 -5.58
CA GLU A 83 -2.32 9.04 -7.02
C GLU A 83 -0.86 8.70 -7.37
N ASN A 84 0.09 9.17 -6.57
CA ASN A 84 1.51 8.88 -6.78
C ASN A 84 1.83 7.39 -6.61
N VAL A 85 1.21 6.73 -5.62
CA VAL A 85 1.34 5.28 -5.43
C VAL A 85 0.72 4.52 -6.61
N ALA A 86 -0.45 4.94 -7.10
CA ALA A 86 -1.07 4.32 -8.28
C ALA A 86 -0.18 4.46 -9.52
N ASN A 87 0.28 5.68 -9.83
CA ASN A 87 1.18 5.95 -10.95
C ASN A 87 2.50 5.15 -10.84
N PHE A 88 3.04 5.03 -9.63
CA PHE A 88 4.21 4.20 -9.37
C PHE A 88 3.94 2.74 -9.72
N LEU A 89 2.85 2.14 -9.21
CA LEU A 89 2.50 0.75 -9.50
C LEU A 89 2.23 0.50 -10.99
N GLU A 90 1.57 1.43 -11.68
CA GLU A 90 1.39 1.36 -13.13
C GLU A 90 2.72 1.38 -13.87
N SER A 91 3.64 2.29 -13.51
CA SER A 91 4.98 2.34 -14.11
C SER A 91 5.79 1.06 -13.90
N LEU A 92 5.55 0.37 -12.77
CA LEU A 92 6.18 -0.91 -12.48
C LEU A 92 5.54 -2.07 -13.24
N SER A 93 4.24 -2.02 -13.55
CA SER A 93 3.57 -3.06 -14.34
C SER A 93 4.16 -3.17 -15.77
N GLU A 94 4.67 -2.07 -16.31
CA GLU A 94 5.42 -2.06 -17.57
C GLU A 94 6.78 -2.76 -17.45
N GLN A 95 7.41 -2.67 -16.28
CA GLN A 95 8.69 -3.29 -15.95
C GLN A 95 8.54 -4.75 -15.51
N GLU A 96 7.40 -5.13 -14.92
CA GLU A 96 7.07 -6.50 -14.49
C GLU A 96 7.10 -7.48 -15.68
N LYS A 97 6.79 -7.03 -16.90
CA LYS A 97 6.89 -7.84 -18.13
C LYS A 97 8.32 -8.32 -18.45
N GLN A 98 9.34 -7.77 -17.80
CA GLN A 98 10.74 -8.14 -17.97
C GLN A 98 11.26 -9.07 -16.85
N PHE A 99 10.40 -9.45 -15.90
CA PHE A 99 10.71 -10.26 -14.71
C PHE A 99 10.11 -11.67 -14.82
#